data_AF-A0A7K7VS47-F1
#
_entry.id   AF-A0A7K7VS47-F1
#
_cell.length_a   1.000
_cell.length_b   1.000
_cell.length_c   1.000
_cell.angle_alpha   90.00
_cell.angle_beta   90.00
_cell.angle_gamma   90.00
#
_symmetry.space_group_name_H-M   'P 1'
#
loop_
_entity.id
_entity.type
_entity.pdbx_description
1 polymer ?
#
loop_
_entity_poly.entity_id
_entity_poly.type
_entity_poly.pdbx_seq_one_letter_code
_entity_poly.pdbx_strand_id
1 'polypeptide(L)'
;VIKQLMKKEFTLEFSRDRKSMSVYCSPAKASRAAVGNKMFVKVCPLSPPGHPCPLRVTLGVPWSVMCDGTPCHVLHGVPWSIMCDGTPCHVPRVSPSLQRPPNALRVPLFRPQTDLTFVGCVGMLDPPRKEVMGSIQLCRDAGIRVIMITGDNKGTAIAICRRIGIFSEDEEVTGRAYTGREFDDLPPAEQREACHRACCFARVEPTHKSKIVEFLQSFDEITAM
;
A
#
# COMPACT_ATOMS: atom_id res chain seq x y z
N VAL A 1 0.45 6.49 25.87
CA VAL A 1 1.27 7.73 25.83
C VAL A 1 0.60 8.84 25.00
N ILE A 2 0.50 8.76 23.67
CA ILE A 2 -0.02 9.88 22.84
C ILE A 2 -1.46 10.29 23.19
N LYS A 3 -2.38 9.34 23.47
CA LYS A 3 -3.77 9.64 23.87
C LYS A 3 -3.90 10.44 25.17
N GLN A 4 -2.88 10.44 26.02
CA GLN A 4 -2.86 11.23 27.26
C GLN A 4 -2.33 12.65 27.03
N LEU A 5 -1.61 12.87 25.92
CA LEU A 5 -0.95 14.13 25.58
C LEU A 5 -1.76 14.95 24.57
N MET A 6 -2.45 14.27 23.65
CA MET A 6 -3.15 14.87 22.51
C MET A 6 -4.59 14.35 22.44
N LYS A 7 -5.54 15.27 22.32
CA LYS A 7 -6.95 14.98 22.06
C LYS A 7 -7.18 14.92 20.54
N LYS A 8 -7.73 13.80 20.07
CA LYS A 8 -8.16 13.64 18.67
C LYS A 8 -9.44 14.44 18.44
N GLU A 9 -9.43 15.38 17.49
CA GLU A 9 -10.64 16.13 17.10
C GLU A 9 -11.36 15.45 15.94
N PHE A 10 -10.65 15.14 14.85
CA PHE A 10 -11.22 14.44 13.69
C PHE A 10 -10.16 13.64 12.93
N THR A 11 -10.63 12.72 12.10
CA THR A 11 -9.83 11.88 11.21
C THR A 11 -10.14 12.25 9.76
N LEU A 12 -9.10 12.33 8.93
CA LEU A 12 -9.24 12.29 7.47
C LEU A 12 -9.02 10.85 7.01
N GLU A 13 -10.12 10.16 6.76
CA GLU A 13 -10.18 8.71 6.50
C GLU A 13 -9.49 8.31 5.22
N PHE A 14 -8.71 7.23 5.25
CA PHE A 14 -7.91 6.75 4.13
C PHE A 14 -8.66 6.80 2.79
N SER A 15 -8.02 7.36 1.76
CA SER A 15 -8.47 7.23 0.37
C SER A 15 -7.41 6.54 -0.49
N ARG A 16 -7.87 5.72 -1.43
CA ARG A 16 -7.04 5.05 -2.43
C ARG A 16 -6.31 6.04 -3.34
N ASP A 17 -6.90 7.20 -3.61
CA ASP A 17 -6.34 8.20 -4.54
C ASP A 17 -5.07 8.84 -3.97
N ARG A 18 -5.09 9.12 -2.66
CA ARG A 18 -4.00 9.79 -1.94
C ARG A 18 -3.11 8.84 -1.14
N LYS A 19 -3.55 7.59 -0.96
CA LYS A 19 -2.88 6.52 -0.19
C LYS A 19 -2.39 6.98 1.20
N SER A 20 -3.15 7.86 1.85
CA SER A 20 -2.81 8.43 3.15
C SER A 20 -4.03 8.55 4.05
N MET A 21 -3.79 8.47 5.36
CA MET A 21 -4.74 8.82 6.40
C MET A 21 -4.09 9.83 7.33
N SER A 22 -4.88 10.71 7.92
CA SER A 22 -4.36 11.67 8.89
C SER A 22 -5.32 11.95 10.03
N VAL A 23 -4.77 12.36 11.15
CA VAL A 23 -5.53 12.68 12.36
C VAL A 23 -5.15 14.08 12.81
N TYR A 24 -6.16 14.92 13.05
CA TYR A 24 -5.97 16.25 13.62
C TYR A 24 -6.13 16.19 15.14
N CYS A 25 -5.13 16.72 15.84
CA CYS A 25 -5.02 16.63 17.28
C CYS A 25 -4.76 18.00 17.92
N SER A 26 -5.45 18.26 19.03
CA SER A 26 -5.21 19.39 19.93
C SER A 26 -4.48 18.91 21.20
N PRO A 27 -3.66 19.74 21.87
CA PRO A 27 -3.07 19.37 23.16
C PRO A 27 -4.14 19.11 24.23
N ALA A 28 -4.03 18.00 24.97
CA ALA A 28 -5.03 17.62 25.98
C ALA A 28 -4.98 18.50 27.25
N LYS A 29 -3.83 19.11 27.53
CA LYS A 29 -3.62 20.12 28.57
C LYS A 29 -2.97 21.33 27.92
N ALA A 30 -3.22 22.53 28.45
CA ALA A 30 -2.42 23.73 28.13
C ALA A 30 -0.99 23.50 28.60
N SER A 31 -0.21 22.79 27.79
CA SER A 31 1.21 22.56 28.01
C SER A 31 1.93 23.89 27.93
N ARG A 32 2.92 24.11 28.81
CA ARG A 32 3.84 25.26 28.72
C ARG A 32 4.66 25.25 27.43
N ALA A 33 4.71 24.13 26.72
CA ALA A 33 5.29 24.07 25.39
C ALA A 33 4.30 24.67 24.38
N ALA A 34 4.74 25.66 23.61
CA ALA A 34 4.02 26.36 22.54
C ALA A 34 3.66 25.45 21.33
N VAL A 35 3.33 24.20 21.58
CA VAL A 35 2.96 23.23 20.55
C VAL A 35 1.47 23.43 20.31
N GLY A 36 1.16 24.21 19.27
CA GLY A 36 -0.19 24.34 18.75
C GLY A 36 -0.75 23.02 18.22
N ASN A 37 -1.90 23.09 17.56
CA ASN A 37 -2.53 21.91 16.99
C ASN A 37 -1.62 21.23 15.95
N LYS A 38 -1.68 19.90 15.90
CA LYS A 38 -0.83 19.07 15.03
C LYS A 38 -1.67 18.15 14.17
N MET A 39 -1.18 17.89 12.96
CA MET A 39 -1.71 16.85 12.08
C MET A 39 -0.69 15.73 11.94
N PHE A 40 -1.08 14.52 12.32
CA PHE A 40 -0.27 13.32 12.13
C PHE A 40 -0.73 12.61 10.87
N VAL A 41 0.19 12.36 9.94
CA VAL A 41 -0.11 11.77 8.65
C VAL A 41 0.63 10.43 8.54
N LYS A 42 -0.09 9.38 8.15
CA LYS A 42 0.47 8.08 7.75
C LYS A 42 0.26 7.89 6.26
N VAL A 43 1.32 7.56 5.54
CA VAL A 43 1.34 7.54 4.06
C VAL A 43 1.95 6.24 3.56
N CYS A 44 1.38 5.64 2.53
CA CYS A 44 2.05 4.60 1.74
C CYS A 44 2.97 5.27 0.70
N PRO A 45 4.30 5.05 0.73
CA PRO A 45 5.25 5.79 -0.11
C PRO A 45 5.17 5.47 -1.60
N LEU A 46 4.46 4.40 -1.99
CA LEU A 46 4.43 3.92 -3.36
C LEU A 46 3.32 4.60 -4.18
N SER A 47 3.67 5.73 -4.79
CA SER A 47 2.98 6.23 -5.99
C SER A 47 3.36 5.36 -7.20
N PRO A 48 2.45 5.11 -8.17
CA PRO A 48 2.83 4.48 -9.43
C PRO A 48 3.91 5.33 -10.14
N PRO A 49 4.79 4.73 -10.96
CA PRO A 49 5.69 5.50 -11.82
C PRO A 49 4.87 6.49 -12.66
N GLY A 50 5.30 7.76 -12.70
CA GLY A 50 4.65 8.84 -13.46
C GLY A 50 3.61 9.67 -12.70
N HIS A 51 3.26 9.33 -11.45
CA HIS A 51 2.41 10.20 -10.62
C HIS A 51 3.26 10.94 -9.56
N PRO A 52 3.19 12.28 -9.50
CA PRO A 52 3.85 13.03 -8.43
C PRO A 52 3.29 12.57 -7.09
N CYS A 53 4.18 12.17 -6.16
CA CYS A 53 3.75 11.95 -4.79
C CYS A 53 3.08 13.24 -4.31
N PRO A 54 1.83 13.21 -3.83
CA PRO A 54 1.09 14.42 -3.46
C PRO A 54 1.67 15.12 -2.22
N LEU A 55 2.77 14.59 -1.69
CA LEU A 55 3.46 15.04 -0.49
C LEU A 55 4.83 15.59 -0.87
N ARG A 56 4.92 16.92 -0.93
CA ARG A 56 6.20 17.61 -0.74
C ARG A 56 6.51 17.55 0.75
N VAL A 57 7.42 16.66 1.10
CA VAL A 57 8.07 16.67 2.41
C VAL A 57 9.20 17.70 2.32
N THR A 58 9.08 18.80 3.05
CA THR A 58 10.15 19.79 3.16
C THR A 58 11.18 19.22 4.12
N LEU A 59 12.21 18.57 3.57
CA LEU A 59 13.33 18.03 4.33
C LEU A 59 14.17 19.21 4.84
N GLY A 60 14.01 19.56 6.12
CA GLY A 60 14.73 20.67 6.77
C GLY A 60 16.23 20.44 6.99
N VAL A 61 16.80 19.33 6.50
CA VAL A 61 18.23 19.00 6.55
C VAL A 61 18.55 17.92 5.50
N PRO A 62 19.74 17.95 4.86
CA PRO A 62 20.10 16.98 3.85
C PRO A 62 20.58 15.70 4.52
N TRP A 63 19.74 14.67 4.63
CA TRP A 63 20.23 13.32 4.95
C TRP A 63 19.58 12.22 4.12
N SER A 64 20.46 11.46 3.49
CA SER A 64 20.33 10.05 3.19
C SER A 64 19.93 9.30 4.46
N VAL A 65 18.85 8.51 4.40
CA VAL A 65 18.44 7.66 5.52
C VAL A 65 19.53 6.59 5.72
N MET A 66 20.22 6.63 6.86
CA MET A 66 21.15 5.60 7.31
C MET A 66 20.55 4.90 8.52
N CYS A 67 20.44 3.58 8.47
CA CYS A 67 20.25 2.71 9.61
C CYS A 67 21.59 2.01 9.84
N ASP A 68 22.17 2.15 11.05
CA ASP A 68 23.41 1.49 11.49
C ASP A 68 24.61 1.60 10.54
N GLY A 69 24.85 2.80 9.98
CA GLY A 69 26.03 3.06 9.15
C GLY A 69 25.98 2.44 7.75
N THR A 70 24.90 1.76 7.40
CA THR A 70 24.59 1.33 6.03
C THR A 70 23.55 2.26 5.40
N PRO A 71 23.70 2.66 4.13
CA PRO A 71 22.60 3.25 3.38
C PRO A 71 21.39 2.33 3.52
N CYS A 72 20.23 2.86 3.88
CA CYS A 72 19.01 2.07 3.89
C CYS A 72 18.75 1.60 2.47
N HIS A 73 19.29 0.43 2.11
CA HIS A 73 18.84 -0.30 0.95
C HIS A 73 17.34 -0.42 1.12
N VAL A 74 16.64 0.24 0.21
CA VAL A 74 15.20 0.18 0.12
C VAL A 74 14.86 -1.29 0.09
N LEU A 75 14.35 -1.84 1.20
CA LEU A 75 14.03 -3.26 1.30
C LEU A 75 12.88 -3.51 0.34
N HIS A 76 13.22 -3.89 -0.89
CA HIS A 76 12.28 -4.33 -1.90
C HIS A 76 11.43 -5.44 -1.29
N GLY A 77 10.12 -5.21 -1.21
CA GLY A 77 9.16 -6.22 -0.76
C GLY A 77 8.48 -5.97 0.58
N VAL A 78 8.96 -5.06 1.44
CA VAL A 78 8.26 -4.74 2.71
C VAL A 78 7.30 -3.58 2.49
N PRO A 79 6.02 -3.64 2.88
CA PRO A 79 5.16 -2.45 2.96
C PRO A 79 5.67 -1.45 4.01
N TRP A 80 5.72 -0.17 3.64
CA TRP A 80 6.26 0.89 4.48
C TRP A 80 5.18 1.92 4.74
N SER A 81 5.27 2.57 5.88
CA SER A 81 4.48 3.77 6.14
C SER A 81 5.39 4.90 6.59
N ILE A 82 5.24 6.04 5.94
CA ILE A 82 5.90 7.28 6.34
C ILE A 82 4.99 7.99 7.33
N MET A 83 5.57 8.41 8.45
CA MET A 83 4.93 9.30 9.40
C MET A 83 5.44 10.71 9.19
N CYS A 84 4.51 11.65 9.05
CA CYS A 84 4.83 13.07 9.02
C CYS A 84 4.03 13.86 10.06
N ASP A 85 4.60 14.95 10.54
CA ASP A 85 3.91 15.98 11.31
C ASP A 85 3.82 17.30 10.53
N GLY A 86 2.64 17.91 10.49
CA GLY A 86 2.42 19.20 9.84
C GLY A 86 1.97 20.25 10.86
N THR A 87 2.49 21.47 10.73
CA THR A 87 1.81 22.67 11.24
C THR A 87 0.68 23.03 10.29
N PRO A 88 -0.52 23.42 10.76
CA PRO A 88 -1.59 23.78 9.85
C PRO A 88 -1.20 25.01 9.01
N CYS A 89 -0.97 24.84 7.72
CA CYS A 89 -1.07 25.93 6.76
C CYS A 89 -2.54 26.39 6.77
N HIS A 90 -2.80 27.56 7.39
CA HIS A 90 -4.11 28.22 7.55
C HIS A 90 -5.30 27.32 7.19
N VAL A 91 -5.78 26.55 8.17
CA VAL A 91 -7.19 26.13 8.15
C VAL A 91 -7.95 27.46 8.14
N PRO A 92 -8.73 27.82 7.09
CA PRO A 92 -9.60 28.98 7.21
C PRO A 92 -10.40 28.75 8.49
N ARG A 93 -10.40 29.74 9.39
CA ARG A 93 -11.17 29.72 10.64
C ARG A 93 -12.52 29.10 10.31
N VAL A 94 -12.73 27.85 10.69
CA VAL A 94 -14.07 27.30 10.71
C VAL A 94 -14.72 28.08 11.84
N SER A 95 -15.60 29.00 11.45
CA SER A 95 -16.38 29.83 12.35
C SER A 95 -16.92 28.96 13.48
N PRO A 96 -16.97 29.44 14.75
CA PRO A 96 -17.42 28.64 15.89
C PRO A 96 -18.89 28.19 15.79
N SER A 97 -19.60 28.60 14.74
CA SER A 97 -21.02 28.38 14.51
C SER A 97 -21.35 27.12 13.69
N LEU A 98 -20.38 26.34 13.20
CA LEU A 98 -20.71 25.07 12.56
C LEU A 98 -20.94 23.97 13.61
N GLN A 99 -22.16 23.98 14.16
CA GLN A 99 -22.78 22.78 14.72
C GLN A 99 -22.58 21.62 13.75
N ARG A 100 -22.23 20.45 14.29
CA ARG A 100 -22.13 19.15 13.59
C ARG A 100 -23.12 19.11 12.42
N PRO A 101 -22.68 19.04 11.15
CA PRO A 101 -23.62 18.80 10.08
C PRO A 101 -24.10 17.34 10.21
N PRO A 102 -25.40 17.10 10.39
CA PRO A 102 -25.95 15.77 10.20
C PRO A 102 -25.92 15.47 8.70
N ASN A 103 -25.44 14.29 8.35
CA ASN A 103 -25.42 13.71 7.01
C ASN A 103 -24.48 14.35 5.96
N ALA A 104 -23.51 13.53 5.56
CA ALA A 104 -23.15 13.27 4.16
C ALA A 104 -23.13 14.45 3.16
N LEU A 105 -22.44 15.54 3.48
CA LEU A 105 -21.97 16.47 2.45
C LEU A 105 -20.47 16.29 2.22
N ARG A 106 -20.15 15.81 1.01
CA ARG A 106 -18.82 15.90 0.40
C ARG A 106 -18.45 17.38 0.33
N VAL A 107 -17.65 17.85 1.29
CA VAL A 107 -17.11 19.21 1.28
C VAL A 107 -15.99 19.27 0.23
N PRO A 108 -16.08 20.10 -0.83
CA PRO A 108 -14.99 20.28 -1.78
C PRO A 108 -14.02 21.32 -1.20
N LEU A 109 -13.23 20.94 -0.22
CA LEU A 109 -12.16 21.77 0.34
C LEU A 109 -11.04 20.87 0.86
N PHE A 110 -10.31 20.23 -0.05
CA PHE A 110 -9.08 19.54 0.32
C PHE A 110 -7.92 20.18 -0.43
N ARG A 111 -7.25 21.13 0.23
CA ARG A 111 -5.89 21.48 -0.19
C ARG A 111 -5.01 20.23 0.00
N PRO A 112 -4.09 19.95 -0.92
CA PRO A 112 -3.11 18.89 -0.73
C PRO A 112 -2.42 19.09 0.62
N GLN A 113 -2.09 18.00 1.32
CA GLN A 113 -1.31 18.02 2.55
C GLN A 113 0.12 18.48 2.22
N THR A 114 0.28 19.78 2.00
CA THR A 114 1.56 20.43 1.72
C THR A 114 2.20 20.86 3.04
N ASP A 115 3.53 20.91 3.08
CA ASP A 115 4.33 21.32 4.25
C ASP A 115 4.31 20.33 5.42
N LEU A 116 4.56 19.07 5.11
CA LEU A 116 4.76 18.02 6.11
C LEU A 116 6.24 17.86 6.47
N THR A 117 6.52 17.68 7.77
CA THR A 117 7.84 17.34 8.33
C THR A 117 7.92 15.83 8.49
N PHE A 118 8.98 15.21 7.96
CA PHE A 118 9.20 13.77 8.09
C PHE A 118 9.63 13.41 9.50
N VAL A 119 8.97 12.41 10.09
CA VAL A 119 9.29 11.90 11.43
C VAL A 119 10.05 10.58 11.36
N GLY A 120 9.64 9.68 10.47
CA GLY A 120 10.25 8.35 10.33
C GLY A 120 9.46 7.41 9.43
N CYS A 121 9.99 6.19 9.25
CA CYS A 121 9.34 5.13 8.50
C CYS A 121 9.19 3.85 9.34
N VAL A 122 8.11 3.11 9.09
CA VAL A 122 7.88 1.80 9.72
C VAL A 122 7.68 0.78 8.60
N GLY A 123 8.46 -0.29 8.61
CA GLY A 123 8.26 -1.47 7.77
C GLY A 123 7.42 -2.50 8.50
N MET A 124 6.37 -2.99 7.85
CA MET A 124 5.53 -4.07 8.38
C MET A 124 5.51 -5.18 7.35
N LEU A 125 5.70 -6.41 7.79
CA LEU A 125 5.64 -7.59 6.93
C LEU A 125 4.50 -8.48 7.42
N ASP A 126 3.69 -8.98 6.50
CA ASP A 126 2.79 -10.10 6.76
C ASP A 126 3.56 -11.40 6.46
N PRO A 127 4.07 -12.13 7.46
CA PRO A 127 4.87 -13.31 7.21
C PRO A 127 4.00 -14.43 6.63
N PRO A 128 4.48 -15.18 5.64
CA PRO A 128 3.79 -16.39 5.17
C PRO A 128 3.53 -17.34 6.33
N ARG A 129 2.40 -18.07 6.28
CA ARG A 129 2.13 -19.13 7.25
C ARG A 129 3.18 -20.23 7.12
N LYS A 130 3.54 -20.88 8.22
CA LYS A 130 4.67 -21.83 8.29
C LYS A 130 4.48 -23.03 7.37
N GLU A 131 3.24 -23.48 7.24
CA GLU A 131 2.81 -24.63 6.45
C GLU A 131 2.82 -24.37 4.93
N VAL A 132 2.74 -23.11 4.49
CA VAL A 132 2.52 -22.75 3.07
C VAL A 132 3.64 -23.27 2.18
N MET A 133 4.90 -23.19 2.62
CA MET A 133 6.04 -23.69 1.84
C MET A 133 5.95 -25.20 1.60
N GLY A 134 5.60 -25.97 2.64
CA GLY A 134 5.43 -27.41 2.53
C GLY A 134 4.26 -27.78 1.62
N SER A 135 3.13 -27.07 1.76
CA SER A 135 1.95 -27.29 0.90
C SER A 135 2.23 -26.99 -0.58
N ILE A 136 2.95 -25.91 -0.88
CA ILE A 136 3.32 -25.56 -2.26
C ILE A 136 4.24 -26.63 -2.87
N GLN A 137 5.18 -27.17 -2.08
CA GLN A 137 6.02 -28.27 -2.55
C GLN A 137 5.21 -29.53 -2.85
N LEU A 138 4.29 -29.91 -1.96
CA LEU A 138 3.39 -31.05 -2.20
C LEU A 138 2.52 -30.86 -3.45
N CYS A 139 2.01 -29.64 -3.68
CA CYS A 139 1.29 -29.32 -4.91
C CYS A 139 2.18 -29.50 -6.14
N ARG A 140 3.43 -29.00 -6.10
CA ARG A 140 4.38 -29.15 -7.21
C ARG A 140 4.70 -30.61 -7.49
N ASP A 141 4.95 -31.42 -6.46
CA ASP A 141 5.25 -32.85 -6.59
C ASP A 141 4.06 -33.64 -7.15
N ALA A 142 2.83 -33.19 -6.87
CA ALA A 142 1.59 -33.74 -7.42
C ALA A 142 1.23 -33.21 -8.82
N GLY A 143 2.04 -32.33 -9.42
CA GLY A 143 1.74 -31.69 -10.71
C GLY A 143 0.64 -30.63 -10.64
N ILE A 144 0.30 -30.13 -9.45
CA ILE A 144 -0.70 -29.08 -9.24
C ILE A 144 -0.02 -27.71 -9.29
N ARG A 145 -0.49 -26.86 -10.22
CA ARG A 145 0.00 -25.49 -10.36
C ARG A 145 -0.66 -24.56 -9.33
N VAL A 146 0.16 -23.75 -8.66
CA VAL A 146 -0.29 -22.74 -7.68
C VAL A 146 -0.12 -21.34 -8.28
N ILE A 147 -1.19 -20.55 -8.24
CA ILE A 147 -1.20 -19.15 -8.72
C ILE A 147 -1.50 -18.22 -7.54
N MET A 148 -0.58 -17.30 -7.23
CA MET A 148 -0.81 -16.26 -6.22
C MET A 148 -1.67 -15.14 -6.81
N ILE A 149 -2.69 -14.71 -6.07
CA ILE A 149 -3.54 -13.56 -6.42
C ILE A 149 -3.58 -12.62 -5.22
N THR A 150 -3.03 -11.42 -5.37
CA THR A 150 -2.87 -10.45 -4.27
C THR A 150 -3.26 -9.02 -4.64
N GLY A 151 -3.66 -8.24 -3.63
CA GLY A 151 -3.85 -6.79 -3.72
C GLY A 151 -2.56 -5.99 -3.52
N ASP A 152 -1.43 -6.65 -3.25
CA ASP A 152 -0.12 -6.02 -3.09
C ASP A 152 0.44 -5.49 -4.42
N ASN A 153 1.55 -4.75 -4.33
CA ASN A 153 2.30 -4.35 -5.51
C ASN A 153 3.01 -5.56 -6.15
N LYS A 154 3.30 -5.47 -7.45
CA LYS A 154 3.92 -6.57 -8.22
C LYS A 154 5.27 -7.01 -7.66
N GLY A 155 6.13 -6.07 -7.24
CA GLY A 155 7.46 -6.39 -6.70
C GLY A 155 7.40 -7.18 -5.39
N THR A 156 6.53 -6.77 -4.46
CA THR A 156 6.24 -7.49 -3.21
C THR A 156 5.62 -8.85 -3.50
N ALA A 157 4.67 -8.94 -4.43
CA ALA A 157 4.04 -10.21 -4.79
C ALA A 157 5.07 -11.22 -5.32
N ILE A 158 5.98 -10.79 -6.20
CA ILE A 158 7.08 -11.61 -6.73
C ILE A 158 8.03 -12.02 -5.60
N ALA A 159 8.41 -11.11 -4.70
CA ALA A 159 9.28 -11.41 -3.57
C ALA A 159 8.66 -12.45 -2.63
N ILE A 160 7.35 -12.35 -2.35
CA ILE A 160 6.64 -13.35 -1.55
C ILE A 160 6.57 -14.68 -2.29
N CYS A 161 6.26 -14.67 -3.60
CA CYS A 161 6.23 -15.88 -4.44
C CYS A 161 7.56 -16.64 -4.40
N ARG A 162 8.71 -15.94 -4.47
CA ARG A 162 10.03 -16.56 -4.33
C ARG A 162 10.22 -17.15 -2.93
N ARG A 163 9.87 -16.40 -1.90
CA ARG A 163 10.02 -16.82 -0.50
C ARG A 163 9.20 -18.07 -0.15
N ILE A 164 8.01 -18.22 -0.73
CA ILE A 164 7.13 -19.36 -0.47
C ILE A 164 7.33 -20.53 -1.44
N GLY A 165 8.22 -20.37 -2.43
CA GLY A 165 8.58 -21.44 -3.38
C GLY A 165 7.69 -21.53 -4.63
N ILE A 166 6.83 -20.55 -4.92
CA ILE A 166 6.09 -20.49 -6.21
C ILE A 166 7.08 -20.24 -7.36
N PHE A 167 8.00 -19.30 -7.16
CA PHE A 167 9.14 -19.07 -8.06
C PHE A 167 10.42 -19.52 -7.37
N SER A 168 11.42 -19.95 -8.15
CA SER A 168 12.78 -20.14 -7.64
C SER A 168 13.48 -18.79 -7.45
N GLU A 169 14.52 -18.74 -6.61
CA GLU A 169 15.19 -17.46 -6.26
C GLU A 169 15.73 -16.71 -7.49
N ASP A 170 16.36 -17.43 -8.41
CA ASP A 170 16.97 -16.89 -9.63
C ASP A 170 16.09 -17.02 -10.88
N GLU A 171 14.83 -17.45 -10.72
CA GLU A 171 13.94 -17.67 -11.84
C GLU A 171 13.52 -16.36 -12.50
N GLU A 172 13.55 -16.33 -13.83
CA GLU A 172 13.02 -15.24 -14.62
C GLU A 172 11.48 -15.24 -14.55
N VAL A 173 10.92 -14.14 -14.07
CA VAL A 173 9.48 -13.97 -13.85
C VAL A 173 8.78 -13.19 -14.98
N THR A 174 9.54 -12.80 -16.02
CA THR A 174 9.04 -12.08 -17.19
C THR A 174 7.93 -12.89 -17.87
N GLY A 175 6.75 -12.30 -18.01
CA GLY A 175 5.59 -12.99 -18.59
C GLY A 175 4.97 -14.08 -17.69
N ARG A 176 5.37 -14.18 -16.42
CA ARG A 176 4.76 -15.08 -15.43
C ARG A 176 4.11 -14.35 -14.25
N ALA A 177 4.36 -13.05 -14.13
CA ALA A 177 3.75 -12.17 -13.15
C ALA A 177 3.13 -10.95 -13.82
N TYR A 178 1.86 -10.68 -13.53
CA TYR A 178 1.10 -9.57 -14.09
C TYR A 178 0.45 -8.72 -13.00
N THR A 179 0.32 -7.42 -13.24
CA THR A 179 -0.67 -6.60 -12.52
C THR A 179 -2.03 -6.76 -13.17
N GLY A 180 -3.10 -6.43 -12.44
CA GLY A 180 -4.44 -6.37 -13.01
C GLY A 180 -4.52 -5.46 -14.24
N ARG A 181 -3.84 -4.30 -14.20
CA ARG A 181 -3.76 -3.38 -15.34
C ARG A 181 -3.00 -3.96 -16.53
N GLU A 182 -1.81 -4.52 -16.30
CA GLU A 182 -1.04 -5.18 -17.36
C GLU A 182 -1.84 -6.32 -17.98
N PHE A 183 -2.66 -7.04 -17.20
CA PHE A 183 -3.50 -8.11 -17.71
C PHE A 183 -4.67 -7.59 -18.56
N ASP A 184 -5.37 -6.54 -18.11
CA ASP A 184 -6.45 -5.92 -18.88
C ASP A 184 -5.96 -5.27 -20.19
N ASP A 185 -4.73 -4.76 -20.21
CA ASP A 185 -4.11 -4.15 -21.39
C ASP A 185 -3.75 -5.20 -22.47
N LEU A 186 -3.69 -6.50 -22.12
CA LEU A 186 -3.44 -7.57 -23.08
C LEU A 186 -4.67 -7.87 -23.96
N PRO A 187 -4.48 -8.22 -25.24
CA PRO A 187 -5.54 -8.78 -26.07
C PRO A 187 -6.13 -10.07 -25.47
N PRO A 188 -7.41 -10.40 -25.70
CA PRO A 188 -8.04 -11.58 -25.10
C PRO A 188 -7.30 -12.91 -25.36
N ALA A 189 -6.70 -13.07 -26.54
CA ALA A 189 -5.89 -14.24 -26.85
C ALA A 189 -4.61 -14.32 -25.99
N GLU A 190 -3.96 -13.18 -25.75
CA GLU A 190 -2.78 -13.10 -24.89
C GLU A 190 -3.13 -13.19 -23.40
N GLN A 191 -4.32 -12.74 -22.99
CA GLN A 191 -4.83 -12.95 -21.64
C GLN A 191 -5.00 -14.43 -21.33
N ARG A 192 -5.57 -15.19 -22.29
CA ARG A 192 -5.71 -16.64 -22.18
C ARG A 192 -4.36 -17.31 -21.99
N GLU A 193 -3.39 -17.02 -22.86
CA GLU A 193 -2.03 -17.56 -22.75
C GLU A 193 -1.31 -17.10 -21.48
N ALA A 194 -1.53 -15.86 -21.04
CA ALA A 194 -1.00 -15.35 -19.78
C ALA A 194 -1.52 -16.17 -18.59
N CYS A 195 -2.81 -16.50 -18.53
CA CYS A 195 -3.37 -17.35 -17.47
C CYS A 195 -2.77 -18.76 -17.44
N HIS A 196 -2.43 -19.32 -18.60
CA HIS A 196 -1.80 -20.64 -18.71
C HIS A 196 -0.38 -20.65 -18.11
N ARG A 197 0.41 -19.61 -18.33
CA ARG A 197 1.82 -19.54 -17.85
C ARG A 197 2.04 -18.82 -16.53
N ALA A 198 1.14 -17.91 -16.15
CA ALA A 198 1.32 -17.06 -14.99
C ALA A 198 1.15 -17.83 -13.68
N CYS A 199 1.92 -17.40 -12.68
CA CYS A 199 1.83 -17.91 -11.31
C CYS A 199 1.62 -16.78 -10.29
N CYS A 200 1.53 -15.51 -10.73
CA CYS A 200 1.34 -14.38 -9.85
C CYS A 200 0.54 -13.26 -10.52
N PHE A 201 -0.58 -12.88 -9.92
CA PHE A 201 -1.33 -11.69 -10.27
C PHE A 201 -1.38 -10.71 -9.08
N ALA A 202 -0.95 -9.47 -9.30
CA ALA A 202 -0.90 -8.41 -8.30
C ALA A 202 -1.88 -7.28 -8.64
N ARG A 203 -2.31 -6.48 -7.63
CA ARG A 203 -3.30 -5.41 -7.82
C ARG A 203 -4.56 -5.88 -8.58
N VAL A 204 -5.08 -7.03 -8.19
CA VAL A 204 -6.17 -7.71 -8.91
C VAL A 204 -7.54 -7.21 -8.43
N GLU A 205 -8.44 -6.93 -9.36
CA GLU A 205 -9.84 -6.59 -9.08
C GLU A 205 -10.72 -7.86 -8.99
N PRO A 206 -11.87 -7.84 -8.30
CA PRO A 206 -12.75 -9.01 -8.17
C PRO A 206 -13.15 -9.63 -9.52
N THR A 207 -13.34 -8.82 -10.56
CA THR A 207 -13.68 -9.26 -11.92
C THR A 207 -12.60 -10.12 -12.57
N HIS A 208 -11.32 -9.88 -12.26
CA HIS A 208 -10.21 -10.66 -12.82
C HIS A 208 -10.19 -12.09 -12.30
N LYS A 209 -10.70 -12.33 -11.08
CA LYS A 209 -10.74 -13.68 -10.51
C LYS A 209 -11.59 -14.61 -11.37
N SER A 210 -12.79 -14.17 -11.72
CA SER A 210 -13.69 -14.90 -12.61
C SER A 210 -13.08 -15.10 -14.00
N LYS A 211 -12.50 -14.06 -14.61
CA LYS A 211 -11.82 -14.17 -15.91
C LYS A 211 -10.68 -15.19 -15.89
N ILE A 212 -9.85 -15.18 -14.84
CA ILE A 212 -8.73 -16.14 -14.70
C ILE A 212 -9.28 -17.56 -14.65
N VAL A 213 -10.32 -17.82 -13.85
CA VAL A 213 -10.96 -19.15 -13.76
C VAL A 213 -11.53 -19.57 -15.12
N GLU A 214 -12.23 -18.68 -15.83
CA GLU A 214 -12.77 -18.95 -17.16
C GLU A 214 -11.68 -19.32 -18.17
N PHE A 215 -10.56 -18.58 -18.19
CA PHE A 215 -9.45 -18.89 -19.08
C PHE A 215 -8.77 -20.22 -18.73
N LEU A 216 -8.58 -20.53 -17.44
CA LEU A 216 -8.03 -21.82 -17.02
C LEU A 216 -8.94 -22.99 -17.39
N GLN A 217 -10.25 -22.84 -17.18
CA GLN A 217 -11.24 -23.84 -17.61
C GLN A 217 -11.26 -24.04 -19.14
N SER A 218 -10.92 -23.01 -19.93
CA SER A 218 -10.77 -23.14 -21.38
C SER A 218 -9.60 -24.01 -21.84
N PHE A 219 -8.70 -24.39 -20.93
CA PHE A 219 -7.61 -25.36 -21.16
C PHE A 219 -7.94 -26.73 -20.56
N ASP A 220 -9.21 -26.97 -20.20
CA ASP A 220 -9.68 -28.16 -19.50
C ASP A 220 -9.00 -28.37 -18.12
N GLU A 221 -8.45 -27.31 -17.53
CA GLU A 221 -7.88 -27.34 -16.18
C GLU A 221 -8.98 -27.28 -15.11
N ILE A 222 -8.97 -28.25 -14.19
CA ILE A 222 -9.82 -28.21 -12.99
C ILE A 222 -9.22 -27.22 -12.00
N THR A 223 -9.87 -26.07 -11.83
CA THR A 223 -9.37 -24.94 -11.03
C THR A 223 -10.05 -24.86 -9.66
N ALA A 224 -9.28 -24.57 -8.61
CA ALA A 224 -9.77 -24.20 -7.27
C ALA A 224 -9.34 -22.76 -6.95
N MET A 225 -10.26 -21.93 -6.42
CA MET A 225 -10.02 -20.51 -6.16
C MET A 225 -10.66 -20.02 -4.85
#